data_AF-A0AAE0CLN1-F1
#
_entry.id   AF-A0AAE0CLN1-F1
#
_cell.length_a   1.000
_cell.length_b   1.000
_cell.length_c   1.000
_cell.angle_alpha   90.00
_cell.angle_beta   90.00
_cell.angle_gamma   90.00
#
_symmetry.space_group_name_H-M   'P 1'
#
loop_
_entity.id
_entity.type
_entity.pdbx_description
1 polymer ?
#
loop_
_entity_poly.entity_id
_entity_poly.type
_entity_poly.pdbx_seq_one_letter_code
_entity_poly.pdbx_strand_id
1 'polypeptide(L)'
;VVRWFYLCYARVNEFGRRATNLDYDHEGRVLRRKWVCDKQRSKREEYLMNKNRNRKPRLQTRQNCEACFSIGLDSDTLKYNIR
;
A
#
# COMPACT_ATOMS: atom_id res chain seq x y z
N VAL A 1 -11.71 13.06 -0.45
CA VAL A 1 -11.18 13.45 0.87
C VAL A 1 -10.20 12.41 1.44
N VAL A 2 -10.58 11.15 1.63
CA VAL A 2 -9.74 10.10 2.26
C VAL A 2 -8.38 9.88 1.58
N ARG A 3 -8.36 9.88 0.24
CA ARG A 3 -7.13 9.82 -0.56
C ARG A 3 -6.14 10.94 -0.20
N TRP A 4 -6.66 12.14 0.01
CA TRP A 4 -5.89 13.36 0.31
C TRP A 4 -5.31 13.33 1.72
N PHE A 5 -6.09 12.84 2.69
CA PHE A 5 -5.63 12.65 4.06
C PHE A 5 -4.35 11.79 4.12
N TYR A 6 -4.38 10.59 3.53
CA TYR A 6 -3.21 9.71 3.54
C TYR A 6 -2.04 10.24 2.72
N LEU A 7 -2.30 11.07 1.70
CA LEU A 7 -1.24 11.76 0.96
C LEU A 7 -0.52 12.79 1.83
N CYS A 8 -1.26 13.61 2.58
CA CYS A 8 -0.67 14.58 3.50
C CYS A 8 0.10 13.87 4.63
N TYR A 9 -0.50 12.82 5.21
CA TYR A 9 0.18 11.98 6.21
C TYR A 9 1.51 11.43 5.67
N ALA A 10 1.50 10.86 4.47
CA ALA A 10 2.70 10.32 3.84
C ALA A 10 3.77 11.39 3.60
N ARG A 11 3.37 12.60 3.17
CA ARG A 11 4.29 13.73 2.97
C ARG A 11 4.95 14.19 4.26
N VAL A 12 4.18 14.35 5.34
CA VAL A 12 4.71 14.76 6.66
C VAL A 12 5.68 13.71 7.21
N ASN A 13 5.43 12.44 6.93
CA ASN A 13 6.28 11.33 7.37
C ASN A 13 7.34 10.92 6.32
N GLU A 14 7.58 11.74 5.31
CA GLU A 14 8.66 11.56 4.32
C GLU A 14 8.65 10.19 3.61
N PHE A 15 7.45 9.73 3.24
CA PHE A 15 7.29 8.53 2.43
C PHE A 15 6.27 8.71 1.30
N GLY A 16 6.37 7.88 0.27
CA GLY A 16 5.41 7.82 -0.81
C GLY A 16 4.26 6.88 -0.48
N ARG A 17 3.03 7.21 -0.90
CA ARG A 17 1.92 6.24 -0.79
C ARG A 17 1.81 5.40 -2.06
N ARG A 18 1.60 4.10 -1.89
CA ARG A 18 1.26 3.16 -2.96
C ARG A 18 -0.17 2.67 -2.74
N ALA A 19 -0.98 2.71 -3.80
CA ALA A 19 -2.29 2.07 -3.77
C ALA A 19 -2.11 0.55 -3.87
N THR A 20 -2.73 -0.18 -2.96
CA THR A 20 -2.86 -1.65 -3.02
C THR A 20 -4.20 -2.00 -3.67
N ASN A 21 -4.44 -3.30 -3.83
CA ASN A 21 -5.69 -3.89 -4.30
C ASN A 21 -6.93 -3.26 -3.66
N LEU A 22 -7.99 -3.22 -4.46
CA LEU A 22 -9.35 -2.90 -4.05
C LEU A 22 -10.05 -4.22 -3.77
N ASP A 23 -10.77 -4.27 -2.67
CA ASP A 23 -11.70 -5.37 -2.41
C ASP A 23 -13.07 -4.94 -2.91
N TYR A 24 -13.76 -5.83 -3.61
CA TYR A 24 -15.07 -5.60 -4.20
C TYR A 24 -16.10 -6.57 -3.61
N ASP A 25 -17.35 -6.12 -3.59
CA ASP A 25 -18.52 -6.93 -3.29
C ASP A 25 -18.90 -7.82 -4.48
N HIS A 26 -19.81 -8.77 -4.28
CA HIS A 26 -20.41 -9.59 -5.32
C HIS A 26 -21.09 -8.76 -6.42
N GLU A 27 -21.61 -7.57 -6.07
CA GLU A 27 -22.18 -6.60 -7.01
C GLU A 27 -21.12 -5.67 -7.66
N GLY A 28 -19.83 -5.89 -7.40
CA GLY A 28 -18.74 -5.08 -7.97
C GLY A 28 -18.55 -3.71 -7.29
N ARG A 29 -19.23 -3.44 -6.18
CA ARG A 29 -19.03 -2.23 -5.37
C ARG A 29 -17.74 -2.31 -4.58
N VAL A 30 -17.01 -1.19 -4.42
CA VAL A 30 -15.77 -1.16 -3.64
C VAL A 30 -16.08 -1.31 -2.15
N LEU A 31 -15.71 -2.45 -1.56
CA LEU A 31 -15.83 -2.71 -0.13
C LEU A 31 -14.69 -2.10 0.65
N ARG A 32 -13.45 -2.22 0.15
CA ARG A 32 -12.27 -1.75 0.87
C ARG A 32 -11.22 -1.19 -0.07
N ARG A 33 -10.58 -0.12 0.37
CA ARG A 33 -9.40 0.45 -0.28
C ARG A 33 -8.26 0.54 0.72
N LYS A 34 -7.12 -0.04 0.36
CA LYS A 34 -5.88 0.01 1.14
C LYS A 34 -4.80 0.80 0.41
N TRP A 35 -4.11 1.65 1.15
CA TRP A 35 -2.88 2.31 0.78
C TRP A 35 -1.77 1.92 1.75
N VAL A 36 -0.56 1.89 1.23
CA VAL A 36 0.61 1.42 1.97
C VAL A 36 1.79 2.34 1.70
N CYS A 37 2.78 2.33 2.59
CA CYS A 37 4.05 2.99 2.34
C CYS A 37 4.73 2.40 1.09
N ASP A 38 5.39 3.24 0.30
CA ASP A 38 6.24 2.86 -0.83
C ASP A 38 7.46 2.04 -0.39
N LYS A 39 7.90 2.23 0.86
CA LYS A 39 8.94 1.44 1.52
C LYS A 39 8.43 0.10 2.09
N GLN A 40 7.15 -0.24 1.95
CA GLN A 40 6.57 -1.48 2.47
C GLN A 40 7.06 -2.73 1.72
N ARG A 41 7.31 -3.81 2.49
CA ARG A 41 7.83 -5.14 2.09
C ARG A 41 9.23 -5.11 1.49
N SER A 42 10.10 -6.00 1.96
CA SER A 42 11.41 -6.24 1.37
C SER A 42 11.25 -6.76 -0.06
N LYS A 43 12.27 -6.52 -0.89
CA LYS A 43 12.39 -7.26 -2.15
C LYS A 43 12.57 -8.73 -1.78
N ARG A 44 11.88 -9.64 -2.46
CA ARG A 44 12.13 -11.07 -2.26
C ARG A 44 13.59 -11.38 -2.60
N GLU A 45 14.17 -12.34 -1.90
CA GLU A 45 15.58 -12.71 -2.03
C GLU A 45 15.95 -13.13 -3.45
N GLU A 46 15.03 -13.79 -4.17
CA GLU A 46 15.18 -14.12 -5.60
C GLU A 46 15.50 -12.90 -6.48
N TYR A 47 14.92 -11.73 -6.17
CA TYR A 47 15.23 -10.49 -6.87
C TYR A 47 16.53 -9.86 -6.40
N LEU A 48 17.02 -10.16 -5.20
CA LEU A 48 18.32 -9.65 -4.75
C LEU A 48 19.46 -10.50 -5.33
N MET A 49 19.26 -11.82 -5.38
CA MET A 49 20.25 -12.84 -5.76
C MET A 49 20.38 -13.07 -7.27
N ASN A 50 19.50 -12.52 -8.11
CA ASN A 50 19.56 -12.74 -9.55
C ASN A 50 20.84 -12.12 -10.16
N LYS A 51 21.80 -12.98 -10.52
CA LYS A 51 23.09 -12.62 -11.14
C LYS A 51 22.98 -12.36 -12.65
N ASN A 52 21.93 -12.83 -13.32
CA ASN A 52 21.73 -12.70 -14.77
C ASN A 52 21.13 -11.34 -15.17
N ARG A 53 21.53 -10.26 -14.51
CA ARG A 53 20.97 -8.92 -14.72
C ARG A 53 21.75 -8.14 -15.74
N ASN A 54 21.06 -7.70 -16.80
CA ASN A 54 21.62 -6.75 -17.78
C ASN A 54 21.88 -5.35 -17.20
N ARG A 55 21.28 -4.99 -16.05
CA ARG A 55 21.43 -3.67 -15.40
C ARG A 55 21.75 -3.82 -13.92
N LYS A 56 22.57 -2.90 -13.39
CA LYS A 56 22.90 -2.83 -11.96
C LYS A 56 21.62 -2.77 -11.10
N PRO A 57 21.61 -3.44 -9.92
CA PRO A 57 20.47 -3.38 -9.01
C PRO A 57 20.20 -1.93 -8.57
N ARG A 58 18.93 -1.51 -8.58
CA ARG A 58 18.54 -0.24 -7.94
C ARG A 58 18.74 -0.35 -6.43
N LEU A 59 19.17 0.75 -5.81
CA LEU A 59 19.30 0.89 -4.36
C LEU A 59 18.06 0.34 -3.63
N GLN A 60 18.26 -0.30 -2.48
CA GLN A 60 17.16 -0.85 -1.71
C GLN A 60 16.40 0.29 -1.00
N THR A 61 15.31 0.72 -1.61
CA THR A 61 14.42 1.75 -1.04
C THR A 61 13.32 1.16 -0.16
N ARG A 62 13.12 -0.16 -0.18
CA ARG A 62 12.11 -0.85 0.66
C ARG A 62 12.72 -1.28 1.99
N GLN A 63 12.14 -0.81 3.08
CA GLN A 63 12.65 -0.94 4.46
C GLN A 63 11.67 -1.69 5.38
N ASN A 64 10.78 -2.51 4.82
CA ASN A 64 9.72 -3.19 5.60
C ASN A 64 8.82 -2.22 6.40
N CYS A 65 8.56 -1.03 5.86
CA CYS A 65 7.66 -0.10 6.54
C CYS A 65 6.26 -0.69 6.69
N GLU A 66 5.74 -0.69 7.92
CA GLU A 66 4.43 -1.26 8.27
C GLU A 66 3.29 -0.24 8.13
N ALA A 67 3.61 1.04 7.90
CA ALA A 67 2.62 2.09 7.72
C ALA A 67 1.67 1.75 6.57
N CYS A 68 0.40 1.61 6.94
CA CYS A 68 -0.69 1.37 6.04
C CYS A 68 -1.94 2.10 6.51
N PHE A 69 -2.83 2.34 5.56
CA PHE A 69 -4.12 2.96 5.81
C PHE A 69 -5.15 2.28 4.93
N SER A 70 -6.23 1.85 5.53
CA SER A 70 -7.32 1.15 4.89
C SER A 70 -8.64 1.71 5.34
N ILE A 71 -9.55 1.85 4.40
CA ILE A 71 -10.93 2.21 4.66
C ILE A 71 -11.80 1.15 4.02
N GLY A 72 -12.76 0.63 4.76
CA GLY A 72 -13.76 -0.28 4.20
C GLY A 72 -15.14 -0.01 4.76
N LEU A 73 -16.15 -0.27 3.95
CA LEU A 73 -17.54 -0.25 4.39
C LEU A 73 -17.84 -1.59 5.08
N ASP A 74 -18.40 -1.50 6.28
CA ASP A 74 -18.98 -2.63 6.97
C ASP A 74 -20.39 -2.87 6.41
N SER A 75 -20.65 -4.08 5.89
CA SER A 75 -21.94 -4.44 5.32
C SER A 75 -23.06 -4.44 6.36
N ASP A 76 -22.72 -4.78 7.60
CA ASP A 76 -23.71 -5.05 8.64
C ASP A 76 -24.16 -3.76 9.32
N THR A 77 -23.21 -2.84 9.52
CA THR A 77 -23.47 -1.56 10.20
C THR A 77 -23.61 -0.38 9.24
N LEU A 78 -23.31 -0.57 7.95
CA LEU A 78 -23.23 0.48 6.92
C LEU A 78 -22.29 1.64 7.29
N LYS A 79 -21.30 1.39 8.16
CA LYS A 79 -20.31 2.37 8.62
C LYS A 79 -18.96 2.12 7.98
N TYR A 80 -18.19 3.19 7.78
CA TYR A 80 -16.81 3.06 7.31
C TYR A 80 -15.88 2.75 8.49
N ASN A 81 -15.21 1.60 8.41
CA ASN A 81 -14.15 1.19 9.30
C ASN A 81 -12.79 1.63 8.73
N ILE A 82 -12.05 2.42 9.50
CA ILE A 82 -10.72 2.91 9.16
C ILE A 82 -9.70 2.13 10.00
N ARG A 83 -8.67 1.57 9.35
CA ARG A 83 -7.56 0.85 9.98
C ARG A 83 -6.24 1.24 9.34
#